data_AF-A0A962G6Q9-F1
#
_entry.id   AF-A0A962G6Q9-F1
#
_cell.length_a   1.000
_cell.length_b   1.000
_cell.length_c   1.000
_cell.angle_alpha   90.00
_cell.angle_beta   90.00
_cell.angle_gamma   90.00
#
_symmetry.space_group_name_H-M   'P 1'
#
loop_
_entity.id
_entity.type
_entity.pdbx_description
1 polymer ?
#
loop_
_entity_poly.entity_id
_entity_poly.type
_entity_poly.pdbx_seq_one_letter_code
_entity_poly.pdbx_strand_id
1 'polypeptide(L)' 'MPQSASARPARFLAIGDSYTIGEGVAAGSRWPDQLVARLHEAGMAIGAAEIIATTGWTTDELL' A
#
# COMPACT_ATOMS: atom_id res chain seq x y z
N MET A 1 -11.27 32.21 -12.03
CA MET A 1 -10.52 30.94 -12.18
C MET A 1 -11.06 29.98 -11.13
N PRO A 2 -11.73 28.88 -11.47
CA PRO A 2 -12.06 27.88 -10.45
C PRO A 2 -10.73 27.27 -9.99
N GLN A 3 -10.47 27.39 -8.69
CA GLN A 3 -9.34 26.75 -8.03
C GLN A 3 -9.59 25.24 -8.10
N SER A 4 -8.78 24.51 -8.88
CA SER A 4 -8.83 23.05 -8.90
C SER A 4 -8.70 22.56 -7.47
N ALA A 5 -9.70 21.81 -6.99
CA ALA A 5 -9.62 21.13 -5.71
C ALA A 5 -8.29 20.37 -5.70
N SER A 6 -7.42 20.66 -4.73
CA SER A 6 -6.20 19.90 -4.52
C SER A 6 -6.61 18.44 -4.37
N ALA A 7 -6.38 17.63 -5.41
CA ALA A 7 -6.74 16.23 -5.39
C ALA A 7 -5.92 15.60 -4.27
N ARG A 8 -6.59 15.30 -3.15
CA ARG A 8 -5.93 14.66 -2.01
C ARG A 8 -5.43 13.30 -2.52
N PRO A 9 -4.16 12.95 -2.27
CA PRO A 9 -3.64 11.67 -2.73
C PRO A 9 -4.51 10.54 -2.21
N ALA A 10 -4.79 9.56 -3.07
CA ALA A 10 -5.52 8.37 -2.70
C ALA A 10 -4.78 7.64 -1.57
N ARG A 11 -5.51 7.09 -0.61
CA ARG A 11 -4.93 6.27 0.46
C ARG A 11 -4.89 4.82 0.02
N PHE A 12 -3.79 4.14 0.32
CA PHE A 12 -3.62 2.72 0.02
C PHE A 12 -3.34 1.96 1.30
N LEU A 13 -4.19 0.96 1.56
CA LEU A 13 -4.08 0.05 2.69
C LEU A 13 -3.96 -1.37 2.15
N ALA A 14 -2.82 -2.01 2.40
CA ALA A 14 -2.57 -3.41 2.10
C ALA A 14 -2.80 -4.24 3.37
N ILE A 15 -3.85 -5.07 3.36
CA ILE A 15 -4.20 -5.96 4.47
C ILE A 15 -3.93 -7.40 4.04
N GLY A 16 -3.24 -8.19 4.87
CA GLY A 16 -2.98 -9.60 4.53
C GLY A 16 -2.03 -10.31 5.49
N ASP A 17 -1.29 -11.28 4.97
CA ASP A 17 -0.45 -12.20 5.75
C ASP A 17 1.07 -11.93 5.55
N SER A 18 1.90 -12.96 5.73
CA SER A 18 3.35 -12.90 5.51
C SER A 18 3.75 -12.40 4.11
N TYR A 19 2.94 -12.67 3.09
CA TYR A 19 3.18 -12.21 1.72
C TYR A 19 2.88 -10.72 1.54
N THR A 20 2.06 -10.15 2.42
CA THR A 20 1.73 -8.72 2.40
C THR A 20 2.69 -7.90 3.26
N ILE A 21 3.05 -8.40 4.45
CA ILE A 21 4.10 -7.75 5.26
C ILE A 21 5.49 -7.93 4.67
N GLY A 22 5.67 -8.91 3.77
CA GLY A 22 6.95 -9.26 3.17
C GLY A 22 7.93 -9.73 4.23
N GLU A 23 7.57 -10.81 4.91
CA GLU A 23 8.44 -11.44 5.90
C GLU A 23 9.79 -11.84 5.26
N GLY A 24 10.89 -11.41 5.88
CA GLY A 24 12.23 -11.67 5.38
C GLY A 24 12.71 -10.76 4.24
N VAL A 25 11.94 -9.74 3.81
CA VAL A 25 12.38 -8.75 2.82
C VAL A 25 12.39 -7.32 3.36
N ALA A 26 13.31 -6.50 2.84
CA ALA A 26 13.38 -5.08 3.19
C ALA A 26 12.09 -4.36 2.77
N ALA A 27 11.73 -3.28 3.47
CA ALA A 27 10.49 -2.54 3.23
C ALA A 27 10.31 -2.15 1.74
N GLY A 28 11.32 -1.54 1.11
CA GLY A 28 11.25 -1.17 -0.31
C GLY A 28 11.17 -2.34 -1.30
N SER A 29 11.37 -3.58 -0.83
CA SER A 29 11.24 -4.80 -1.64
C SER A 29 9.87 -5.46 -1.49
N ARG A 30 9.00 -4.97 -0.61
CA ARG A 30 7.63 -5.48 -0.46
C ARG A 30 6.78 -5.05 -1.65
N TRP A 31 5.84 -5.91 -2.07
CA TRP A 31 4.99 -5.58 -3.21
C TRP A 31 4.11 -4.33 -3.00
N PRO A 32 3.58 -4.00 -1.79
CA PRO A 32 2.77 -2.79 -1.61
C PRO A 32 3.58 -1.52 -1.87
N ASP A 33 4.84 -1.51 -1.40
CA ASP A 33 5.77 -0.40 -1.61
C ASP A 33 6.16 -0.27 -3.09
N GLN A 34 6.44 -1.40 -3.75
CA GLN A 34 6.69 -1.41 -5.19
C GLN A 34 5.49 -0.94 -6.01
N LEU A 35 4.26 -1.32 -5.61
CA LEU A 35 3.05 -0.87 -6.28
C LEU A 35 2.87 0.65 -6.17
N VAL A 36 3.07 1.22 -4.97
CA VAL A 36 3.01 2.67 -4.77
C VAL A 36 4.02 3.39 -5.66
N ALA A 37 5.26 2.89 -5.73
CA ALA A 37 6.28 3.46 -6.61
C ALA A 37 5.86 3.42 -8.09
N ARG A 38 5.31 2.29 -8.57
CA ARG A 38 4.80 2.16 -9.95
C ARG A 38 3.62 3.09 -10.24
N LEU A 39 2.73 3.30 -9.28
CA LEU A 39 1.59 4.20 -9.43
C LEU A 39 2.03 5.67 -9.45
N HIS A 40 3.05 6.03 -8.66
CA HIS A 40 3.70 7.34 -8.77
C HIS A 40 4.34 7.54 -10.14
N GLU A 41 5.06 6.55 -10.66
CA GLU A 41 5.63 6.58 -12.02
C GLU A 41 4.54 6.76 -13.10
N ALA A 42 3.36 6.20 -12.89
CA ALA A 42 2.20 6.36 -13.76
C ALA A 42 1.45 7.70 -13.61
N GLY A 43 1.92 8.61 -12.75
CA GLY A 43 1.32 9.93 -12.53
C GLY A 43 0.11 9.93 -11.58
N MET A 44 -0.13 8.84 -10.86
CA MET A 44 -1.21 8.76 -9.89
C MET A 44 -0.77 9.35 -8.54
N ALA A 45 -1.54 10.30 -8.02
CA ALA A 45 -1.35 10.83 -6.67
C ALA A 45 -1.87 9.80 -5.65
N ILE A 46 -0.99 8.96 -5.13
CA ILE A 46 -1.27 7.97 -4.08
C ILE A 46 -0.36 8.19 -2.88
N GLY A 47 -0.81 7.90 -1.67
CA GLY A 47 0.00 7.95 -0.45
C GLY A 47 0.96 6.76 -0.34
N ALA A 48 1.81 6.79 0.69
CA ALA A 48 2.60 5.61 1.07
C ALA A 48 1.68 4.42 1.41
N ALA A 49 2.19 3.21 1.23
CA ALA A 49 1.46 2.00 1.57
C ALA A 49 1.30 1.90 3.09
N GLU A 50 0.06 1.90 3.56
CA GLU A 50 -0.28 1.50 4.92
C GLU A 50 -0.38 -0.04 4.90
N ILE A 51 0.41 -0.75 5.72
CA ILE A 51 0.44 -2.22 5.71
C ILE A 51 -0.05 -2.73 7.06
N ILE A 52 -1.15 -3.48 7.04
CA ILE A 52 -1.69 -4.20 8.20
C ILE A 52 -1.64 -5.68 7.86
N ALA A 53 -0.54 -6.33 8.20
CA ALA A 53 -0.34 -7.72 7.85
C ALA A 53 0.50 -8.44 8.89
N THR A 54 0.13 -9.68 9.19
CA THR A 54 0.79 -10.51 10.20
C THR A 54 1.08 -11.89 9.63
N THR A 55 2.30 -12.39 9.84
CA THR A 55 2.66 -13.76 9.49
C THR A 55 1.75 -14.74 10.22
N GLY A 56 1.15 -15.67 9.46
CA GLY A 56 0.28 -16.70 10.01
C GLY A 56 -1.20 -16.32 10.04
N TRP A 57 -1.59 -15.12 9.58
CA TRP A 57 -3.00 -14.80 9.40
C TRP A 57 -3.65 -15.73 8.37
N THR A 58 -4.66 -16.45 8.83
CA THR A 58 -5.64 -17.15 8.01
C THR A 58 -6.79 -16.19 7.66
N THR A 59 -7.58 -16.52 6.63
CA THR A 59 -8.67 -15.64 6.17
C THR A 59 -9.70 -15.34 7.27
N ASP A 60 -9.84 -16.21 8.28
CA ASP A 60 -10.75 -16.04 9.41
C ASP A 60 -10.30 -14.96 10.41
N GLU A 61 -9.04 -14.52 10.38
CA GLU A 61 -8.47 -13.52 11.30
C GLU A 61 -8.59 -12.07 10.77
N LEU A 62 -9.28 -11.88 9.64
CA LEU A 62 -9.56 -10.59 9.01
C LEU A 62 -10.90 -9.95 9.46
N LEU A 63 -11.61 -10.55 10.43
CA LEU A 63 -12.93 -10.11 10.93
C LEU A 63 -12.86 -9.12 12.11
#